data_AF-A0A512IH56-F1
#
_entry.id   AF-A0A512IH56-F1
#
_cell.length_a   1.000
_cell.length_b   1.000
_cell.length_c   1.000
_cell.angle_alpha   90.00
_cell.angle_beta   90.00
_cell.angle_gamma   90.00
#
_symmetry.space_group_name_H-M   'P 1'
#
loop_
_entity.id
_entity.type
_entity.pdbx_description
1 polymer ?
#
loop_
_entity_poly.entity_id
_entity_poly.type
_entity_poly.pdbx_seq_one_letter_code
_entity_poly.pdbx_strand_id
1 'polypeptide(L)'
;MVAVADPALRWPSGAHASIGVLQVRAADHGHGCARDLHEHLHATIAAARAITTLRLSIVETNLDVAAPSREALGYRATGETKLGAIAQGRRLTAHLSERPVRP
;
A
#
# COMPACT_ATOMS: atom_id res chain seq x y z
N MET A 1 -18.79 -5.71 3.05
CA MET A 1 -17.44 -5.39 2.55
C MET A 1 -16.40 -5.97 3.51
N VAL A 2 -15.59 -6.93 3.04
CA VAL A 2 -14.56 -7.62 3.86
C VAL A 2 -13.25 -6.83 3.89
N ALA A 3 -12.88 -6.19 2.79
CA ALA A 3 -11.68 -5.37 2.67
C ALA A 3 -11.91 -4.20 1.70
N VAL A 4 -11.10 -3.14 1.83
CA VAL A 4 -11.11 -1.96 0.97
C VAL A 4 -9.67 -1.51 0.69
N ALA A 5 -9.43 -1.06 -0.54
CA ALA A 5 -8.19 -0.43 -0.94
C ALA A 5 -8.51 0.81 -1.80
N ASP A 6 -7.71 1.87 -1.64
CA ASP A 6 -7.84 3.11 -2.41
C ASP A 6 -6.50 3.49 -3.06
N PRO A 7 -6.29 3.11 -4.33
CA PRO A 7 -5.08 3.43 -5.07
C PRO A 7 -5.20 4.78 -5.80
N ALA A 8 -4.30 5.71 -5.49
CA ALA A 8 -4.07 6.89 -6.31
C ALA A 8 -3.23 6.51 -7.54
N LEU A 9 -3.86 6.38 -8.70
CA LEU A 9 -3.18 6.07 -9.96
C LEU A 9 -2.45 7.29 -10.52
N ARG A 10 -1.34 7.06 -11.21
CA ARG A 10 -0.50 8.09 -11.85
C ARG A 10 0.01 9.15 -10.86
N TRP A 11 0.23 8.74 -9.61
CA TRP A 11 0.79 9.57 -8.56
C TRP A 11 1.89 8.82 -7.79
N PRO A 12 3.06 9.45 -7.50
CA PRO A 12 3.40 10.86 -7.72
C PRO A 12 3.75 11.23 -9.18
N SER A 13 3.84 10.25 -10.07
CA SER A 13 4.03 10.49 -11.51
C SER A 13 3.21 9.50 -12.33
N GLY A 14 3.14 9.70 -13.64
CA GLY A 14 2.42 8.82 -14.56
C GLY A 14 2.81 7.34 -14.51
N ALA A 15 4.00 7.03 -13.99
CA ALA A 15 4.53 5.68 -13.85
C ALA A 15 4.19 4.98 -12.51
N HIS A 16 3.51 5.68 -11.58
CA HIS A 16 3.27 5.18 -10.23
C HIS A 16 1.80 4.96 -9.93
N ALA A 17 1.51 4.02 -9.03
CA ALA A 17 0.28 3.97 -8.27
C ALA A 17 0.61 3.96 -6.78
N SER A 18 -0.08 4.76 -5.97
CA SER A 18 0.16 4.86 -4.53
C SER A 18 -1.05 4.36 -3.75
N ILE A 19 -0.87 3.35 -2.91
CA ILE A 19 -1.90 2.84 -2.01
C ILE A 19 -1.79 3.58 -0.68
N GLY A 20 -2.79 4.42 -0.40
CA GLY A 20 -2.90 5.14 0.88
C GLY A 20 -3.80 4.43 1.89
N VAL A 21 -4.74 3.60 1.42
CA VAL A 21 -5.64 2.81 2.26
C VAL A 21 -5.61 1.37 1.80
N LEU A 22 -5.39 0.47 2.75
CA LEU A 22 -5.63 -0.97 2.64
C LEU A 22 -6.13 -1.45 4.00
N GLN A 23 -7.42 -1.78 4.10
CA GLN A 23 -8.04 -2.16 5.36
C GLN A 23 -8.88 -3.42 5.18
N VAL A 24 -8.86 -4.28 6.19
CA VAL A 24 -9.70 -5.46 6.31
C VAL A 24 -10.54 -5.30 7.56
N ARG A 25 -11.81 -5.72 7.49
CA ARG A 25 -12.68 -5.77 8.65
C ARG A 25 -12.02 -6.60 9.76
N ALA A 26 -12.04 -6.10 11.00
CA ALA A 26 -11.35 -6.74 12.11
C ALA A 26 -11.73 -8.22 12.32
N ALA A 27 -13.00 -8.58 12.16
CA ALA A 27 -13.47 -9.96 12.27
C ALA A 27 -12.87 -10.92 11.22
N ASP A 28 -12.33 -10.38 10.14
CA ASP A 28 -11.75 -11.14 9.02
C ASP A 28 -10.21 -11.10 9.02
N HIS A 29 -9.58 -10.55 10.07
CA HIS A 29 -8.12 -10.58 10.22
C HIS A 29 -7.59 -12.01 10.34
N GLY A 30 -6.38 -12.27 9.84
CA GLY A 30 -5.76 -13.60 9.84
C GLY A 30 -6.21 -14.54 8.72
N HIS A 31 -7.23 -14.18 7.94
CA HIS A 31 -7.78 -15.02 6.85
C HIS A 31 -7.20 -14.73 5.46
N GLY A 32 -6.12 -13.94 5.37
CA GLY A 32 -5.46 -13.63 4.10
C GLY A 32 -6.16 -12.57 3.22
N CYS A 33 -7.31 -12.01 3.63
CA CYS A 33 -8.09 -11.09 2.79
C CYS A 33 -7.32 -9.86 2.29
N ALA A 34 -6.39 -9.31 3.10
CA ALA A 34 -5.55 -8.19 2.69
C ALA A 34 -4.63 -8.57 1.52
N ARG A 35 -4.08 -9.79 1.56
CA ARG A 35 -3.20 -10.33 0.52
C ARG A 35 -3.99 -10.56 -0.75
N ASP A 36 -5.15 -11.20 -0.68
CA ASP A 36 -5.97 -11.49 -1.86
C ASP A 36 -6.43 -10.19 -2.55
N LEU A 37 -6.87 -9.20 -1.77
CA LEU A 37 -7.21 -7.88 -2.30
C LEU A 37 -6.00 -7.19 -2.94
N HIS A 38 -4.83 -7.27 -2.28
CA HIS A 38 -3.59 -6.69 -2.81
C HIS A 38 -3.18 -7.33 -4.14
N GLU A 39 -3.22 -8.65 -4.26
CA GLU A 39 -2.88 -9.36 -5.50
C GLU A 39 -3.84 -9.02 -6.63
N HIS A 40 -5.14 -8.94 -6.34
CA HIS A 40 -6.14 -8.51 -7.33
C HIS A 40 -5.89 -7.08 -7.82
N LEU A 41 -5.58 -6.17 -6.89
CA LEU A 41 -5.24 -4.79 -7.22
C LEU A 41 -3.96 -4.72 -8.05
N HIS A 42 -2.93 -5.49 -7.69
CA HIS A 42 -1.67 -5.55 -8.41
C HIS A 42 -1.87 -6.03 -9.86
N ALA A 43 -2.62 -7.13 -10.06
CA ALA A 43 -2.95 -7.65 -11.39
C ALA A 43 -3.71 -6.61 -12.24
N THR A 44 -4.65 -5.89 -11.63
CA THR A 44 -5.41 -4.81 -12.29
C THR A 44 -4.50 -3.67 -12.73
N ILE A 45 -3.59 -3.22 -11.87
CA ILE A 45 -2.63 -2.15 -12.18
C ILE A 45 -1.64 -2.60 -13.27
N ALA A 46 -1.17 -3.85 -13.21
CA ALA A 46 -0.24 -4.40 -14.20
C ALA A 46 -0.82 -4.41 -15.62
N ALA A 47 -2.14 -4.58 -15.75
CA ALA A 47 -2.84 -4.53 -17.03
C ALA A 47 -2.83 -3.13 -17.66
N ALA A 48 -2.78 -2.05 -16.87
CA ALA A 48 -2.86 -0.66 -17.35
C ALA A 48 -1.60 -0.17 -18.11
N ARG A 49 -0.53 -0.97 -18.17
CA ARG A 49 0.79 -0.80 -18.85
C ARG A 49 1.61 0.46 -18.55
N ALA A 50 0.99 1.60 -18.27
CA ALA A 50 1.65 2.87 -18.02
C ALA A 50 2.27 2.94 -16.61
N ILE A 51 1.81 2.12 -15.68
CA ILE A 51 2.29 2.09 -14.29
C ILE A 51 3.32 0.97 -14.16
N THR A 52 4.53 1.34 -13.72
CA THR A 52 5.67 0.43 -13.53
C THR A 52 5.98 0.19 -12.05
N THR A 53 5.54 1.10 -11.17
CA THR A 53 5.89 1.08 -9.75
C THR A 53 4.65 1.22 -8.88
N LEU A 54 4.51 0.34 -7.90
CA LEU A 54 3.47 0.41 -6.89
C LEU A 54 4.10 0.89 -5.57
N ARG A 55 3.54 1.96 -5.00
CA ARG A 55 3.89 2.53 -3.70
C ARG A 55 2.88 2.13 -2.64
N LEU A 56 3.35 1.88 -1.44
CA LEU A 56 2.55 1.72 -0.22
C LEU A 56 3.04 2.73 0.82
N SER A 57 2.10 3.40 1.47
CA SER A 57 2.37 4.29 2.61
C SER A 57 1.97 3.59 3.91
N ILE A 58 2.88 3.54 4.88
CA ILE A 58 2.63 2.97 6.21
C ILE A 58 2.86 4.07 7.24
N VAL A 59 1.85 4.41 8.03
CA VAL A 59 2.02 5.39 9.12
C VAL A 59 2.95 4.84 10.19
N GLU A 60 3.74 5.71 10.81
CA GLU A 60 4.80 5.36 11.78
C GLU A 60 4.30 4.44 12.90
N THR A 61 3.09 4.67 13.40
CA THR A 61 2.47 3.89 14.48
C THR A 61 2.17 2.44 14.11
N ASN A 62 2.14 2.13 12.81
CA ASN A 62 1.81 0.80 12.28
C ASN A 62 3.02 0.10 11.66
N LEU A 63 4.21 0.71 11.70
CA LEU A 63 5.39 0.17 11.03
C LEU A 63 5.71 -1.25 11.47
N ASP A 64 5.83 -1.48 12.77
CA ASP A 64 6.25 -2.78 13.31
C ASP A 64 5.23 -3.88 12.98
N VAL A 65 3.94 -3.53 13.01
CA VAL A 65 2.84 -4.46 12.70
C VAL A 65 2.74 -4.73 11.20
N ALA A 66 3.01 -3.73 10.36
CA ALA A 66 2.86 -3.83 8.92
C ALA A 66 4.13 -4.34 8.20
N ALA A 67 5.32 -4.25 8.83
CA ALA A 67 6.59 -4.62 8.20
C ALA A 67 6.63 -6.06 7.66
N PRO A 68 6.18 -7.09 8.42
CA PRO A 68 6.17 -8.47 7.91
C PRO A 68 5.26 -8.63 6.69
N SER A 69 4.08 -8.00 6.73
CA SER A 69 3.12 -8.06 5.62
C SER A 69 3.63 -7.34 4.38
N ARG A 70 4.27 -6.18 4.56
CA ARG A 70 4.90 -5.41 3.48
C ARG A 70 5.94 -6.24 2.73
N GLU A 71 6.83 -6.90 3.46
CA GLU A 71 7.91 -7.70 2.89
C GLU A 71 7.36 -8.95 2.18
N ALA A 72 6.37 -9.61 2.77
CA ALA A 72 5.68 -10.73 2.14
C ALA A 72 4.99 -10.34 0.81
N LEU A 73 4.56 -9.08 0.69
CA LEU A 73 4.01 -8.50 -0.54
C LEU A 73 5.09 -7.96 -1.49
N GLY A 74 6.38 -8.18 -1.22
CA GLY A 74 7.49 -7.82 -2.12
C GLY A 74 7.84 -6.33 -2.15
N TYR A 75 7.33 -5.54 -1.21
CA TYR A 75 7.70 -4.13 -1.10
C TYR A 75 9.03 -3.96 -0.36
N ARG A 76 9.81 -2.99 -0.81
CA ARG A 76 11.06 -2.56 -0.19
C ARG A 76 10.92 -1.15 0.38
N ALA A 77 11.52 -0.90 1.54
CA ALA A 77 11.59 0.44 2.10
C ALA A 77 12.35 1.36 1.13
N THR A 78 11.82 2.55 0.86
CA THR A 78 12.55 3.56 0.07
C THR A 78 13.43 4.46 0.94
N GLY A 79 13.18 4.49 2.25
CA GLY A 79 13.75 5.47 3.17
C GLY A 79 13.05 6.84 3.13
N GLU A 80 12.14 7.06 2.17
CA GLU A 80 11.35 8.28 2.11
C GLU A 80 10.26 8.29 3.19
N THR A 81 10.08 9.47 3.78
CA THR A 81 8.97 9.77 4.68
C THR A 81 8.15 10.94 4.13
N LYS A 82 6.85 10.92 4.41
CA LYS A 82 5.95 12.05 4.15
C LYS A 82 5.25 12.48 5.43
N LEU A 83 5.38 13.77 5.74
CA LEU A 83 4.57 14.45 6.74
C LEU A 83 3.20 14.76 6.15
N GLY A 84 2.14 14.48 6.91
CA GLY A 84 0.77 14.87 6.55
C GLY A 84 -0.19 13.73 6.28
N ALA A 85 0.16 12.47 6.59
CA ALA A 85 -0.87 11.45 6.74
C ALA A 85 -1.74 11.83 7.94
N ILE A 86 -3.02 12.14 7.71
CA ILE A 86 -3.96 12.42 8.79
C ILE A 86 -4.64 11.11 9.14
N ALA A 87 -4.34 10.57 10.31
CA ALA A 87 -5.08 9.46 10.89
C ALA A 87 -5.65 9.91 12.23
N GLN A 88 -6.96 9.68 12.45
CA GLN A 88 -7.63 10.03 13.70
C GLN A 88 -7.43 11.49 14.14
N GLY A 89 -7.43 12.43 13.18
CA GLY A 89 -7.26 13.87 13.46
C GLY A 89 -5.83 14.29 13.80
N ARG A 90 -4.85 13.39 13.73
CA ARG A 90 -3.43 13.68 13.99
C ARG A 90 -2.61 13.58 12.71
N ARG A 91 -1.67 14.50 12.53
CA ARG A 91 -0.62 14.35 11.52
C ARG A 91 0.37 13.30 11.99
N LEU A 92 0.53 12.26 11.21
CA LEU A 92 1.51 11.21 11.39
C LEU A 92 2.52 11.25 10.24
N THR A 93 3.70 10.73 10.53
CA THR A 93 4.70 10.42 9.49
C THR A 93 4.28 9.14 8.78
N ALA A 94 4.29 9.14 7.46
CA ALA A 94 4.14 7.93 6.66
C ALA A 94 5.48 7.55 6.02
N HIS A 95 5.84 6.28 6.11
CA HIS A 95 7.01 5.69 5.48
C HIS A 95 6.60 5.04 4.17
N LEU A 96 7.36 5.32 3.12
CA LEU A 96 7.06 4.81 1.79
C LEU A 96 7.82 3.51 1.52
N SER A 97 7.15 2.63 0.80
CA SER A 97 7.75 1.41 0.30
C SER A 97 7.27 1.16 -1.12
N GLU A 98 8.12 0.52 -1.92
CA GLU A 98 7.91 0.32 -3.34
C GLU A 98 8.08 -1.13 -3.76
N ARG A 99 7.29 -1.55 -4.74
CA ARG A 99 7.54 -2.76 -5.52
C ARG A 99 7.36 -2.47 -7.02
N PRO A 100 8.16 -3.11 -7.88
CA PRO A 100 7.88 -3.16 -9.30
C PRO A 100 6.53 -3.82 -9.58
N VAL A 101 5.82 -3.35 -10.60
CA VAL A 101 4.58 -3.96 -11.11
C VAL A 101 4.89 -5.10 -12.10
N ARG A 102 6.08 -5.05 -12.71
CA ARG A 102 6.60 -6.07 -13.62
C ARG A 102 8.03 -6.41 -13.22
N PRO A 103 8.47 -7.66 -13.43
CA PRO A 103 9.87 -8.02 -13.29
C PRO A 103 10.75 -7.27 -14.29
#